data_AF-A0A971J5V6-F1
#
_entry.id   AF-A0A971J5V6-F1
#
_cell.length_a   1.000
_cell.length_b   1.000
_cell.length_c   1.000
_cell.angle_alpha   90.00
_cell.angle_beta   90.00
_cell.angle_gamma   90.00
#
_symmetry.space_group_name_H-M   'P 1'
#
loop_
_entity.id
_entity.type
_entity.pdbx_description
1 polymer ?
#
loop_
_entity_poly.entity_id
_entity_poly.type
_entity_poly.pdbx_seq_one_letter_code
_entity_poly.pdbx_strand_id
1 'polypeptide(L)'
;MGDKSNKLTKATFAGGCFWCMIKPFKEIEGVVEVIAGYTGGDTPNPSYEEVCSGNTGHYEAVQVTFDPAIVDYEKLLNTFWQQPIYKKYPG
;
A
#
# COMPACT_ATOMS: atom_id res chain seq x y z
N MET A 1 5.81 -21.02 -28.46
CA MET A 1 4.71 -20.11 -28.05
C MET A 1 5.23 -19.29 -26.89
N GLY A 2 5.17 -17.96 -26.98
CA GLY A 2 5.87 -17.05 -26.06
C GLY A 2 5.20 -16.93 -24.68
N ASP A 3 6.03 -16.85 -23.65
CA ASP A 3 5.68 -16.48 -22.28
C ASP A 3 4.99 -15.12 -22.27
N LYS A 4 3.67 -15.08 -22.05
CA LYS A 4 3.02 -13.88 -21.53
C LYS A 4 3.29 -13.82 -20.03
N SER A 5 4.49 -13.42 -19.67
CA SER A 5 4.77 -12.94 -18.32
C SER A 5 3.96 -11.66 -18.14
N ASN A 6 2.76 -11.76 -17.55
CA ASN A 6 2.01 -10.60 -17.12
C ASN A 6 2.91 -9.79 -16.19
N LYS A 7 3.27 -8.58 -16.62
CA LYS A 7 4.18 -7.73 -15.87
C LYS A 7 3.43 -7.20 -14.66
N LEU A 8 3.74 -7.77 -13.50
CA LEU A 8 3.21 -7.28 -12.23
C LEU A 8 3.64 -5.83 -12.00
N THR A 9 2.73 -5.04 -11.45
CA THR A 9 2.92 -3.62 -11.14
C THR A 9 2.85 -3.41 -9.64
N LYS A 10 3.53 -2.37 -9.15
CA LYS A 10 3.55 -2.00 -7.73
C LYS A 10 2.89 -0.66 -7.51
N ALA A 11 2.06 -0.57 -6.48
CA ALA A 11 1.47 0.65 -5.97
C ALA A 11 1.78 0.80 -4.48
N THR A 12 2.04 2.02 -4.02
CA THR A 12 2.32 2.30 -2.60
C THR A 12 1.27 3.25 -2.05
N PHE A 13 0.68 2.89 -0.91
CA PHE A 13 -0.35 3.65 -0.23
C PHE A 13 0.06 3.94 1.21
N ALA A 14 -0.05 5.20 1.63
CA ALA A 14 0.23 5.66 2.99
C ALA A 14 -0.90 6.58 3.47
N GLY A 15 -1.37 6.39 4.69
CA GLY A 15 -2.35 7.31 5.29
C GLY A 15 -3.12 6.77 6.51
N GLY A 16 -2.51 5.85 7.25
CA GLY A 16 -3.05 5.35 8.50
C GLY A 16 -2.32 4.11 8.97
N CYS A 17 -2.89 3.42 9.96
CA CYS A 17 -2.35 2.18 10.49
C CYS A 17 -2.24 1.11 9.39
N PHE A 18 -1.03 0.64 9.09
CA PHE A 18 -0.82 -0.34 8.00
C PHE A 18 -1.56 -1.66 8.23
N TRP A 19 -1.79 -2.05 9.49
CA TRP A 19 -2.55 -3.25 9.84
C TRP A 19 -3.99 -3.20 9.29
N CYS A 20 -4.61 -2.02 9.31
CA CYS A 20 -5.93 -1.80 8.74
C CYS A 20 -5.91 -1.75 7.21
N MET A 21 -4.77 -1.37 6.60
CA MET A 21 -4.63 -1.28 5.16
C MET A 21 -4.41 -2.62 4.46
N ILE A 22 -3.76 -3.59 5.11
CA ILE A 22 -3.42 -4.87 4.47
C ILE A 22 -4.67 -5.66 4.03
N LYS A 23 -5.63 -5.84 4.93
CA LYS A 23 -6.75 -6.78 4.70
C LYS A 23 -7.59 -6.42 3.46
N PRO A 24 -8.03 -5.16 3.26
CA PRO A 24 -8.82 -4.80 2.09
C PRO A 24 -8.13 -5.05 0.75
N PHE A 25 -6.80 -4.90 0.66
CA PHE A 25 -6.07 -5.17 -0.58
C PHE A 25 -5.88 -6.67 -0.85
N LYS A 26 -5.67 -7.49 0.20
CA LYS A 26 -5.48 -8.94 0.04
C LYS A 26 -6.71 -9.68 -0.48
N GLU A 27 -7.89 -9.08 -0.33
CA GLU A 27 -9.17 -9.66 -0.78
C GLU A 27 -9.49 -9.31 -2.25
N ILE A 28 -8.66 -8.51 -2.92
CA ILE A 28 -8.86 -8.10 -4.31
C ILE A 28 -8.26 -9.12 -5.27
N GLU A 29 -9.09 -9.66 -6.18
CA GLU A 29 -8.61 -10.51 -7.27
C GLU A 29 -7.59 -9.76 -8.14
N GLY A 30 -6.47 -10.41 -8.45
CA GLY A 30 -5.36 -9.79 -9.19
C GLY A 30 -4.31 -9.12 -8.30
N VAL A 31 -4.56 -8.93 -7.00
CA VAL A 31 -3.49 -8.59 -6.05
C VAL A 31 -2.70 -9.85 -5.70
N VAL A 32 -1.39 -9.78 -5.88
CA VAL A 32 -0.45 -10.90 -5.67
C VAL A 32 0.21 -10.81 -4.30
N GLU A 33 0.53 -9.60 -3.85
CA GLU A 33 1.27 -9.39 -2.60
C GLU A 33 0.93 -8.04 -1.98
N VAL A 34 0.91 -7.99 -0.64
CA VAL A 34 0.76 -6.75 0.13
C VAL A 34 1.79 -6.79 1.26
N ILE A 35 2.77 -5.89 1.22
CA ILE A 35 3.84 -5.76 2.22
C ILE A 35 3.64 -4.46 2.99
N ALA A 36 3.69 -4.51 4.32
CA ALA A 36 3.76 -3.31 5.16
C ALA A 36 5.20 -2.81 5.30
N GLY A 37 5.36 -1.49 5.41
CA GLY A 37 6.64 -0.85 5.64
C GLY A 37 6.51 0.64 5.89
N TYR A 38 7.64 1.34 5.77
CA TYR A 38 7.76 2.77 6.05
C TYR A 38 8.34 3.48 4.84
N THR A 39 7.81 4.66 4.50
CA THR A 39 8.31 5.46 3.37
C THR A 39 8.02 6.95 3.53
N GLY A 40 8.62 7.79 2.68
CA GLY A 40 8.40 9.24 2.65
C GLY A 40 9.27 10.07 3.60
N GLY A 41 10.08 9.43 4.44
CA GLY A 41 11.04 10.09 5.34
C GLY A 41 12.48 10.10 4.83
N ASP A 42 13.37 10.69 5.64
CA ASP A 42 14.75 10.98 5.27
C ASP A 42 15.76 9.98 5.87
N THR A 43 15.37 9.23 6.90
CA THR A 43 16.26 8.23 7.53
C THR A 43 16.38 6.99 6.66
N PRO A 44 17.58 6.58 6.21
CA PRO A 44 17.74 5.36 5.42
C PRO A 44 17.61 4.11 6.30
N ASN A 45 16.83 3.12 5.84
CA ASN A 45 16.63 1.82 6.52
C ASN A 45 16.27 1.94 8.02
N PRO A 46 15.24 2.71 8.40
CA PRO A 46 14.91 2.95 9.79
C PRO A 46 14.40 1.66 10.46
N SER A 47 14.70 1.49 11.75
CA SER A 47 14.07 0.47 12.58
C SER A 47 12.63 0.86 12.93
N TYR A 48 11.85 -0.11 13.44
CA TYR A 48 10.51 0.15 13.94
C TYR A 48 10.52 1.22 15.04
N GLU A 49 11.44 1.09 16.00
CA GLU A 49 11.58 1.99 17.14
C GLU A 49 11.93 3.42 16.69
N GLU A 50 12.79 3.55 15.67
CA GLU A 50 13.13 4.85 15.11
C GLU A 50 11.92 5.53 14.46
N VAL A 51 11.12 4.79 13.68
CA VAL A 51 9.88 5.33 13.09
C VAL A 51 8.88 5.70 14.19
N CYS A 52 8.70 4.86 15.21
CA CYS A 52 7.82 5.15 16.33
C CYS A 52 8.25 6.37 17.15
N SER A 53 9.54 6.74 17.13
CA SER A 53 10.03 7.97 17.76
C SER A 53 9.52 9.25 17.07
N GLY A 54 9.03 9.14 15.83
CA GLY A 54 8.53 10.26 15.03
C GLY A 54 9.62 11.10 14.34
N ASN A 55 10.90 10.82 14.58
CA ASN A 55 12.00 11.67 14.09
C ASN A 55 12.49 11.34 12.68
N THR A 56 12.02 10.25 12.08
CA THR A 56 12.53 9.78 10.78
C THR A 56 11.82 10.40 9.58
N GLY A 57 10.68 11.05 9.80
CA GLY A 57 9.80 11.59 8.76
C GLY A 57 9.03 10.52 7.97
N HIS A 58 9.20 9.24 8.28
CA HIS A 58 8.50 8.18 7.56
C HIS A 58 7.04 8.06 7.97
N TYR A 59 6.22 7.67 7.00
CA TYR A 59 4.83 7.27 7.19
C TYR A 59 4.70 5.76 7.11
N GLU A 60 3.75 5.23 7.87
CA GLU A 60 3.26 3.87 7.69
C GLU A 60 2.62 3.71 6.30
N ALA A 61 3.05 2.69 5.57
CA ALA A 61 2.62 2.43 4.20
C ALA A 61 2.48 0.94 3.91
N VAL A 62 1.75 0.64 2.83
CA VAL A 62 1.70 -0.69 2.22
C VAL A 62 2.13 -0.61 0.76
N GLN A 63 2.92 -1.59 0.31
CA GLN A 63 3.23 -1.81 -1.10
C GLN A 63 2.38 -2.99 -1.60
N VAL A 64 1.57 -2.73 -2.61
CA VAL A 64 0.67 -3.68 -3.26
C VAL A 64 1.27 -4.07 -4.60
N THR A 65 1.60 -5.35 -4.78
CA THR A 65 1.98 -5.93 -6.07
C THR A 65 0.73 -6.55 -6.70
N PHE A 66 0.38 -6.17 -7.93
CA PHE A 66 -0.85 -6.60 -8.61
C PHE A 66 -0.63 -6.86 -10.11
N ASP A 67 -1.51 -7.67 -10.69
CA ASP A 67 -1.58 -7.91 -12.13
C ASP A 67 -2.52 -6.88 -12.79
N PRO A 68 -1.98 -5.93 -13.60
CA PRO A 68 -2.80 -4.92 -14.26
C PRO A 68 -3.75 -5.48 -15.32
N ALA A 69 -3.60 -6.75 -15.72
CA ALA A 69 -4.54 -7.42 -16.62
C ALA A 69 -5.81 -7.91 -15.89
N ILE A 70 -5.78 -8.00 -14.56
CA ILE A 70 -6.90 -8.47 -13.73
C ILE A 70 -7.52 -7.32 -12.93
N VAL A 71 -6.69 -6.41 -12.39
CA VAL A 71 -7.14 -5.26 -11.60
C VAL A 71 -6.38 -4.00 -11.98
N ASP A 72 -7.10 -2.89 -12.15
CA ASP A 72 -6.49 -1.59 -12.43
C ASP A 72 -6.11 -0.81 -11.16
N TYR A 73 -5.30 0.23 -11.36
CA TYR A 73 -4.88 1.10 -10.26
C TYR A 73 -6.06 1.89 -9.64
N GLU A 74 -7.08 2.21 -10.44
CA GLU A 74 -8.25 2.95 -9.97
C GLU A 74 -9.05 2.14 -8.94
N LYS A 75 -9.18 0.82 -9.12
CA LYS A 75 -9.77 -0.08 -8.14
C LYS A 75 -9.00 -0.06 -6.82
N LEU A 76 -7.66 -0.05 -6.88
CA LEU A 76 -6.82 0.04 -5.68
C LEU A 76 -6.99 1.38 -4.96
N LEU A 77 -7.02 2.50 -5.71
CA LEU A 77 -7.32 3.83 -5.16
C LEU A 77 -8.70 3.88 -4.49
N ASN A 78 -9.73 3.34 -5.15
CA ASN A 78 -11.07 3.30 -4.59
C ASN A 78 -11.11 2.49 -3.29
N THR A 79 -10.43 1.35 -3.22
CA THR A 79 -10.29 0.57 -1.97
C THR A 79 -9.62 1.39 -0.86
N PHE A 80 -8.57 2.14 -1.19
CA PHE A 80 -7.87 3.00 -0.23
C PHE A 80 -8.80 4.09 0.34
N TRP A 81 -9.54 4.81 -0.51
CA TRP A 81 -10.42 5.90 -0.07
C TRP A 81 -11.70 5.44 0.62
N GLN A 82 -12.14 4.20 0.40
CA GLN A 82 -13.31 3.65 1.08
C GLN A 82 -13.07 3.29 2.55
N GLN A 83 -11.81 3.36 3.04
CA GLN A 83 -11.50 3.09 4.43
C GLN A 83 -12.21 4.09 5.38
N PRO A 84 -12.71 3.63 6.54
CA PRO A 84 -13.50 4.47 7.45
C PRO A 84 -12.80 5.76 7.91
N ILE A 85 -11.47 5.75 7.95
CA ILE A 85 -10.63 6.89 8.35
C ILE A 85 -10.88 8.10 7.42
N TYR A 86 -10.98 7.87 6.11
CA TYR A 86 -11.19 8.95 5.12
C TYR A 86 -12.65 9.34 4.94
N LYS A 87 -13.60 8.46 5.29
CA LYS A 87 -15.03 8.83 5.31
C LYS A 87 -15.35 9.85 6.40
N LYS A 88 -14.57 9.90 7.48
CA LYS A 88 -14.75 10.85 8.59
C LYS A 88 -14.20 12.25 8.27
N TYR A 89 -13.25 12.36 7.34
CA TYR A 89 -12.65 13.62 6.91
C TYR A 89 -12.58 13.67 5.38
N PRO A 90 -13.72 13.88 4.68
CA PRO A 90 -13.65 14.21 3.27
C PRO A 90 -12.86 15.52 3.15
N GLY A 91 -11.77 15.49 2.39
CA GLY A 91 -10.96 16.67 2.10
C GLY A 91 -11.76 17.78 1.42
#